data_AF-A0A522B4G0-F1
#
_entry.id   AF-A0A522B4G0-F1
#
_cell.length_a   1.000
_cell.length_b   1.000
_cell.length_c   1.000
_cell.angle_alpha   90.00
_cell.angle_beta   90.00
_cell.angle_gamma   90.00
#
_symmetry.space_group_name_H-M   'P 1'
#
loop_
_entity.id
_entity.type
_entity.pdbx_description
1 polymer ?
#
loop_
_entity_poly.entity_id
_entity_poly.type
_entity_poly.pdbx_seq_one_letter_code
_entity_poly.pdbx_strand_id
1 'polypeptide(L)'
;MGSLCWPQVAALFPDGVTRPRTACGGGAEHLVTRLEHEGHRPGIGVPHGSGVLTAAPVPGPPSTAVSTHCPYCALQCAMTLTPVDGTAVVEAGAGGLCRKGWTSAALLDSPGRLTAPLVRDSRHGRLREATWDEALDRAAAGFLAARADRGPDAVAVFGGGGLTNEKAYLLGKFARTVLQTSQIDYNGRFCMSSAAAGAMRAFGLDRGLPFPLSDLADADCVV
;
A
#
# COMPACT_ATOMS: atom_id res chain seq x y z
N MET A 1 -7.07 20.80 34.06
CA MET A 1 -6.69 19.84 35.11
C MET A 1 -7.07 18.47 34.58
N GLY A 2 -6.27 17.78 33.78
CA GLY A 2 -4.96 17.17 34.06
C GLY A 2 -5.00 15.83 33.29
N SER A 3 -4.43 15.79 32.08
CA SER A 3 -4.36 14.58 31.25
C SER A 3 -3.47 13.54 31.92
N LEU A 4 -3.98 12.33 32.09
CA LEU A 4 -3.16 11.18 32.51
C LEU A 4 -2.34 10.69 31.30
N CYS A 5 -1.06 10.49 31.56
CA CYS A 5 -0.06 10.06 30.60
C CYS A 5 -0.11 8.51 30.48
N TRP A 6 0.20 7.99 29.29
CA TRP A 6 0.20 6.56 28.94
C TRP A 6 0.97 5.59 29.89
N PRO A 7 1.92 6.00 30.77
CA PRO A 7 2.53 5.08 31.74
C PRO A 7 1.57 4.50 32.80
N GLN A 8 0.37 5.04 32.99
CA GLN A 8 -0.55 4.59 34.06
C GLN A 8 -1.45 3.40 33.67
N VAL A 9 -1.50 3.00 32.40
CA VAL A 9 -2.24 1.80 31.94
C VAL A 9 -1.44 0.51 32.19
N ALA A 10 -0.10 0.62 32.34
CA ALA A 10 0.78 -0.53 32.55
C ALA A 10 0.67 -1.18 33.95
N ALA A 11 -0.02 -0.55 34.90
CA ALA A 11 -0.19 -1.04 36.27
C ALA A 11 -1.41 -1.98 36.46
N LEU A 12 -2.13 -2.34 35.40
CA LEU A 12 -3.33 -3.18 35.45
C LEU A 12 -3.08 -4.67 35.13
N PHE A 13 -1.83 -5.10 35.03
CA PHE A 13 -1.48 -6.52 34.88
C PHE A 13 -0.72 -7.02 36.12
N PRO A 14 -1.44 -7.41 37.19
CA PRO A 14 -0.81 -8.08 38.31
C PRO A 14 -0.33 -9.47 37.91
N ASP A 15 0.75 -9.88 38.56
CA ASP A 15 1.51 -11.11 38.43
C ASP A 15 0.70 -12.37 38.08
N GLY A 16 1.17 -13.12 37.07
CA GLY A 16 0.78 -14.52 36.91
C GLY A 16 0.37 -14.94 35.51
N VAL A 17 1.26 -14.81 34.52
CA VAL A 17 1.24 -15.73 33.37
C VAL A 17 2.64 -16.29 33.17
N THR A 18 2.74 -17.57 33.47
CA THR A 18 3.90 -18.46 33.36
C THR A 18 4.63 -18.30 32.03
N ARG A 19 5.90 -17.90 32.09
CA ARG A 19 6.86 -18.06 30.99
C ARG A 19 7.01 -19.56 30.68
N PRO A 20 6.89 -20.01 29.41
CA PRO A 20 7.47 -21.28 29.05
C PRO A 20 8.99 -21.14 29.07
N ARG A 21 9.62 -21.81 30.04
CA ARG A 21 11.03 -22.23 29.96
C ARG A 21 11.09 -23.40 28.99
N THR A 22 11.79 -23.24 27.86
CA THR A 22 12.40 -24.37 27.15
C THR A 22 13.72 -23.93 26.53
N ALA A 23 14.79 -24.38 27.19
CA ALA A 23 16.09 -24.82 26.68
C ALA A 23 16.68 -24.15 25.43
N CYS A 24 17.67 -23.27 25.66
CA CYS A 24 18.84 -23.18 24.78
C CYS A 24 19.84 -24.27 25.20
N GLY A 25 20.14 -25.19 24.30
CA GLY A 25 21.18 -26.20 24.47
C GLY A 25 21.20 -27.18 23.32
N GLY A 26 22.27 -27.15 22.52
CA GLY A 26 22.54 -28.13 21.47
C GLY A 26 23.27 -27.51 20.28
N GLY A 27 24.60 -27.61 20.30
CA GLY A 27 25.45 -27.26 19.16
C GLY A 27 25.44 -28.33 18.07
N ALA A 28 25.73 -27.89 16.85
CA ALA A 28 26.28 -28.65 15.72
C ALA A 28 26.76 -27.57 14.72
N GLU A 29 28.01 -27.14 14.79
CA GLU A 29 29.17 -27.72 14.10
C GLU A 29 28.91 -28.11 12.63
N HIS A 30 29.48 -27.29 11.74
CA HIS A 30 30.08 -27.60 10.44
C HIS A 30 29.27 -28.33 9.36
N LEU A 31 28.89 -27.57 8.32
CA LEU A 31 29.34 -27.88 6.95
C LEU A 31 29.30 -26.62 6.08
N VAL A 32 30.43 -25.91 6.00
CA VAL A 32 30.66 -24.87 4.99
C VAL A 32 31.27 -25.58 3.78
N THR A 33 30.46 -25.90 2.78
CA THR A 33 30.97 -26.33 1.47
C THR A 33 31.42 -25.09 0.70
N ARG A 34 32.74 -24.89 0.63
CA ARG A 34 33.38 -24.05 -0.39
C ARG A 34 33.00 -24.60 -1.77
N LEU A 35 32.31 -23.79 -2.58
CA LEU A 35 32.28 -23.96 -4.02
C LEU A 35 33.14 -22.84 -4.63
N GLU A 36 34.34 -23.20 -5.04
CA GLU A 36 35.22 -22.32 -5.81
C GLU A 36 34.76 -22.28 -7.27
N HIS A 37 34.25 -21.11 -7.64
CA HIS A 37 34.41 -20.37 -8.90
C HIS A 37 34.98 -21.10 -10.14
N GLU A 38 34.16 -21.29 -11.17
CA GLU A 38 34.61 -21.15 -12.58
C GLU A 38 33.60 -20.31 -13.36
N GLY A 39 34.13 -19.34 -14.11
CA GLY A 39 33.37 -18.26 -14.72
C GLY A 39 32.68 -18.63 -16.02
N HIS A 40 31.44 -18.19 -16.17
CA HIS A 40 30.83 -17.96 -17.48
C HIS A 40 29.79 -16.85 -17.33
N ARG A 41 30.02 -15.69 -17.97
CA ARG A 41 29.05 -14.59 -18.06
C ARG A 41 28.22 -14.80 -19.34
N PRO A 42 26.93 -15.17 -19.29
CA PRO A 42 26.08 -15.14 -20.47
C PRO A 42 25.64 -13.68 -20.73
N GLY A 43 25.86 -13.23 -21.95
CA GLY A 43 25.52 -11.89 -22.41
C GLY A 43 24.02 -11.58 -22.33
N ILE A 44 23.73 -10.30 -22.10
CA ILE A 44 22.39 -9.71 -22.10
C ILE A 44 21.76 -9.92 -23.48
N GLY A 45 20.81 -10.85 -23.58
CA GLY A 45 20.00 -11.08 -24.76
C GLY A 45 18.98 -9.96 -24.97
N VAL A 46 18.98 -9.39 -26.17
CA VAL A 46 18.01 -8.42 -26.67
C VAL A 46 16.64 -9.10 -26.83
N PRO A 47 15.53 -8.54 -26.31
CA PRO A 47 14.21 -9.11 -26.58
C PRO A 47 13.73 -8.70 -27.98
N HIS A 48 13.64 -9.68 -28.89
CA HIS A 48 12.88 -9.59 -30.13
C HIS A 48 11.39 -9.89 -29.85
N GLY A 49 10.48 -9.07 -30.41
CA GLY A 49 9.06 -9.44 -30.54
C GLY A 49 8.07 -8.31 -30.24
N SER A 50 8.00 -7.29 -31.10
CA SER A 50 6.95 -6.29 -31.12
C SER A 50 5.66 -6.88 -31.70
N GLY A 51 4.68 -7.20 -30.86
CA GLY A 51 3.30 -7.47 -31.28
C GLY A 51 2.40 -6.32 -30.83
N VAL A 52 2.24 -5.31 -31.68
CA VAL A 52 1.28 -4.21 -31.46
C VAL A 52 -0.01 -4.57 -32.18
N LEU A 53 -1.10 -4.76 -31.43
CA LEU A 53 -2.46 -4.80 -31.97
C LEU A 53 -2.95 -3.34 -32.05
N THR A 54 -3.14 -2.81 -33.26
CA THR A 54 -3.60 -1.44 -33.50
C THR A 54 -5.12 -1.38 -33.59
N ALA A 55 -5.73 -0.51 -32.78
CA ALA A 55 -7.07 0.03 -32.99
C ALA A 55 -6.95 1.50 -33.42
N ALA A 56 -7.90 2.00 -34.22
CA ALA A 56 -7.81 3.30 -34.89
C ALA A 56 -7.85 4.50 -33.92
N PRO A 57 -7.10 5.59 -34.19
CA PRO A 57 -6.97 6.73 -33.29
C PRO A 57 -8.13 7.72 -33.37
N VAL A 58 -8.52 8.28 -32.22
CA VAL A 58 -9.40 9.45 -32.09
C VAL A 58 -8.52 10.66 -31.74
N PRO A 59 -8.62 11.83 -32.42
CA PRO A 59 -7.70 12.94 -32.20
C PRO A 59 -7.97 13.68 -30.89
N GLY A 60 -6.95 13.79 -30.03
CA GLY A 60 -6.91 14.66 -28.85
C GLY A 60 -5.74 15.64 -28.90
N PRO A 61 -5.75 16.73 -28.09
CA PRO A 61 -4.72 17.77 -28.07
C PRO A 61 -3.32 17.22 -27.71
N PRO A 62 -2.22 17.95 -28.05
CA PRO A 62 -0.86 17.44 -27.96
C PRO A 62 -0.49 16.95 -26.56
N SER A 63 0.02 15.73 -26.57
CA SER A 63 0.45 14.89 -25.47
C SER A 63 1.52 15.56 -24.61
N THR A 64 1.12 16.16 -23.50
CA THR A 64 2.09 16.49 -22.46
C THR A 64 2.43 15.21 -21.72
N ALA A 65 3.66 14.73 -21.94
CA ALA A 65 4.23 13.65 -21.15
C ALA A 65 4.22 14.04 -19.66
N VAL A 66 3.75 13.15 -18.79
CA VAL A 66 3.58 13.39 -17.35
C VAL A 66 4.47 12.46 -16.56
N SER A 67 5.40 13.03 -15.79
CA SER A 67 6.19 12.28 -14.82
C SER A 67 5.32 11.80 -13.66
N THR A 68 5.47 10.54 -13.28
CA THR A 68 4.69 9.89 -12.22
C THR A 68 5.45 8.68 -11.67
N HIS A 69 4.80 7.91 -10.80
CA HIS A 69 5.34 6.71 -10.18
C HIS A 69 4.47 5.50 -10.46
N CYS A 70 5.11 4.34 -10.59
CA CYS A 70 4.45 3.04 -10.70
C CYS A 70 3.48 2.82 -9.51
N PRO A 71 2.19 2.51 -9.74
CA PRO A 71 1.17 2.47 -8.68
C PRO A 71 1.13 1.16 -7.88
N TYR A 72 2.15 0.30 -8.01
CA TYR A 72 2.12 -1.06 -7.47
C TYR A 72 2.85 -1.21 -6.13
N CYS A 73 4.12 -1.66 -6.15
CA CYS A 73 4.85 -1.90 -4.90
C CYS A 73 5.43 -0.61 -4.32
N ALA A 74 5.87 -0.69 -3.07
CA ALA A 74 6.43 0.44 -2.32
C ALA A 74 7.72 1.03 -2.93
N LEU A 75 8.35 0.36 -3.91
CA LEU A 75 9.50 0.92 -4.61
C LEU A 75 9.13 2.15 -5.46
N GLN A 76 7.87 2.24 -5.91
CA GLN A 76 7.34 3.40 -6.63
C GLN A 76 8.27 3.90 -7.76
N CYS A 77 8.75 2.95 -8.59
CA CYS A 77 9.65 3.23 -9.71
C CYS A 77 9.18 4.46 -10.52
N ALA A 78 10.11 5.36 -10.82
CA ALA A 78 9.83 6.54 -11.63
C ALA A 78 9.44 6.13 -13.06
N MET A 79 8.42 6.79 -13.61
CA MET A 79 7.98 6.57 -14.98
C MET A 79 7.40 7.84 -15.58
N THR A 80 7.36 7.89 -16.91
CA THR A 80 6.66 8.94 -17.65
C THR A 80 5.48 8.30 -18.39
N LEU A 81 4.32 8.96 -18.33
CA LEU A 81 3.13 8.59 -19.10
C LEU A 81 2.89 9.62 -20.19
N THR A 82 2.90 9.18 -21.44
CA THR A 82 2.61 10.04 -22.59
C THR A 82 1.27 9.61 -23.19
N PRO A 83 0.24 10.48 -23.19
CA PRO A 83 -1.03 10.18 -23.84
C PRO A 83 -0.82 9.99 -25.34
N VAL A 84 -1.30 8.89 -25.90
CA VAL A 84 -1.25 8.61 -27.35
C VAL A 84 -2.58 7.95 -27.74
N ASP A 85 -3.35 8.64 -28.59
CA ASP A 85 -4.58 8.11 -29.19
C ASP A 85 -5.59 7.51 -28.18
N GLY A 86 -5.80 8.19 -27.05
CA GLY A 86 -6.71 7.76 -25.98
C GLY A 86 -6.12 6.69 -25.03
N THR A 87 -4.91 6.22 -25.29
CA THR A 87 -4.14 5.35 -24.40
C THR A 87 -2.97 6.11 -23.77
N ALA A 88 -2.17 5.45 -22.92
CA ALA A 88 -0.94 6.01 -22.38
C ALA A 88 0.25 5.08 -22.65
N VAL A 89 1.29 5.62 -23.28
CA VAL A 89 2.59 4.96 -23.42
C VAL A 89 3.37 5.16 -22.13
N VAL A 90 3.96 4.07 -21.63
CA VAL A 90 4.78 4.06 -20.41
C VAL A 90 6.26 4.11 -20.81
N GLU A 91 7.02 4.99 -20.19
CA GLU A 91 8.48 5.03 -20.29
C GLU A 91 9.10 4.88 -18.90
N ALA A 92 10.11 4.03 -18.78
CA ALA A 92 10.80 3.79 -17.52
C ALA A 92 11.80 4.92 -17.21
N GLY A 93 11.80 5.40 -15.97
CA GLY A 93 12.86 6.24 -15.44
C GLY A 93 14.09 5.43 -14.98
N ALA A 94 15.00 6.10 -14.28
CA ALA A 94 16.15 5.47 -13.66
C ALA A 94 15.72 4.33 -12.70
N GLY A 95 16.39 3.18 -12.77
CA GLY A 95 16.06 1.98 -12.00
C GLY A 95 15.12 0.99 -12.72
N GLY A 96 14.51 1.38 -13.84
CA GLY A 96 13.71 0.49 -14.68
C GLY A 96 12.34 0.14 -14.12
N LEU A 97 11.60 -0.69 -14.88
CA LEU A 97 10.26 -1.17 -14.51
C LEU A 97 10.19 -2.69 -14.64
N CYS A 98 9.57 -3.36 -13.66
CA CYS A 98 9.15 -4.75 -13.80
C CYS A 98 7.91 -4.86 -14.71
N ARG A 99 7.49 -6.08 -15.04
CA ARG A 99 6.32 -6.33 -15.89
C ARG A 99 5.06 -5.59 -15.45
N LYS A 100 4.79 -5.53 -14.13
CA LYS A 100 3.63 -4.82 -13.59
C LYS A 100 3.67 -3.33 -13.93
N GLY A 101 4.84 -2.70 -13.80
CA GLY A 101 5.03 -1.28 -14.13
C GLY A 101 4.81 -1.01 -15.61
N TRP A 102 5.41 -1.80 -16.49
CA TRP A 102 5.22 -1.65 -17.95
C TRP A 102 3.76 -1.78 -18.39
N THR A 103 2.98 -2.62 -17.72
CA THR A 103 1.57 -2.83 -18.06
C THR A 103 0.61 -1.96 -17.22
N SER A 104 1.10 -1.00 -16.43
CA SER A 104 0.24 -0.24 -15.50
C SER A 104 -0.82 0.61 -16.21
N ALA A 105 -0.48 1.15 -17.39
CA ALA A 105 -1.38 2.00 -18.17
C ALA A 105 -2.62 1.26 -18.69
N ALA A 106 -2.54 -0.06 -18.91
CA ALA A 106 -3.64 -0.87 -19.43
C ALA A 106 -4.86 -0.96 -18.48
N LEU A 107 -4.73 -0.49 -17.23
CA LEU A 107 -5.85 -0.43 -16.28
C LEU A 107 -6.56 0.93 -16.28
N LEU A 108 -6.02 1.96 -16.93
CA LEU A 108 -6.58 3.31 -16.90
C LEU A 108 -7.98 3.34 -17.53
N ASP A 109 -8.17 2.64 -18.65
CA ASP A 109 -9.41 2.58 -19.43
C ASP A 109 -10.16 1.24 -19.28
N SER A 110 -9.84 0.44 -18.25
CA SER A 110 -10.45 -0.86 -18.04
C SER A 110 -11.99 -0.75 -18.02
N PRO A 111 -12.72 -1.57 -18.81
CA PRO A 111 -14.19 -1.52 -18.86
C PRO A 111 -14.85 -1.95 -17.55
N GLY A 112 -14.11 -2.59 -16.63
CA GLY A 112 -14.59 -2.95 -15.29
C GLY A 112 -14.55 -1.81 -14.27
N ARG A 113 -14.11 -0.61 -14.67
CA ARG A 113 -14.00 0.56 -13.78
C ARG A 113 -15.40 1.05 -13.38
N LEU A 114 -15.64 1.19 -12.09
CA LEU A 114 -16.84 1.86 -11.58
C LEU A 114 -16.74 3.36 -11.86
N THR A 115 -17.73 3.91 -12.56
CA THR A 115 -17.77 5.32 -13.01
C THR A 115 -18.91 6.12 -12.35
N ALA A 116 -19.83 5.46 -11.65
CA ALA A 116 -20.94 6.08 -10.93
C ALA A 116 -21.03 5.54 -9.49
N PRO A 117 -21.56 6.33 -8.54
CA PRO A 117 -21.92 5.85 -7.21
C PRO A 117 -22.96 4.72 -7.29
N LEU A 118 -22.80 3.71 -6.43
CA LEU A 118 -23.73 2.59 -6.33
C LEU A 118 -24.26 2.47 -4.90
N VAL A 119 -25.55 2.19 -4.77
CA VAL A 119 -26.26 2.05 -3.48
C VAL A 119 -27.08 0.76 -3.43
N ARG A 120 -27.39 0.28 -2.23
CA ARG A 120 -28.36 -0.81 -2.00
C ARG A 120 -29.49 -0.30 -1.13
N ASP A 121 -30.73 -0.54 -1.54
CA ASP A 121 -31.92 -0.13 -0.78
C ASP A 121 -32.23 -1.08 0.40
N SER A 122 -31.62 -2.27 0.43
CA SER A 122 -31.72 -3.21 1.53
C SER A 122 -30.44 -4.03 1.68
N ARG A 123 -30.23 -4.65 2.85
CA ARG A 123 -29.01 -5.42 3.18
C ARG A 123 -28.69 -6.51 2.15
N HIS A 124 -29.72 -7.12 1.57
CA HIS A 124 -29.60 -8.18 0.56
C HIS A 124 -30.00 -7.73 -0.85
N GLY A 125 -30.22 -6.43 -1.04
CA GLY A 125 -30.58 -5.84 -2.32
C GLY A 125 -29.42 -5.80 -3.31
N ARG A 126 -29.77 -5.69 -4.60
CA ARG A 126 -28.80 -5.46 -5.68
C ARG A 126 -28.26 -4.03 -5.60
N LEU A 127 -27.03 -3.82 -6.06
CA LEU A 127 -26.52 -2.48 -6.29
C LEU A 127 -27.26 -1.86 -7.47
N ARG A 128 -27.62 -0.59 -7.34
CA ARG A 128 -28.09 0.27 -8.42
C ARG A 128 -27.30 1.57 -8.43
N GLU A 129 -27.25 2.21 -9.58
CA GLU A 129 -26.67 3.55 -9.70
C GLU A 129 -27.47 4.57 -8.88
N ALA A 130 -26.75 5.60 -8.43
CA ALA A 130 -27.28 6.73 -7.67
C ALA A 130 -26.54 8.00 -8.06
N THR A 131 -27.16 9.14 -7.74
CA THR A 131 -26.45 10.43 -7.80
C THR A 131 -25.41 10.53 -6.69
N TRP A 132 -24.45 11.42 -6.85
CA TRP A 132 -23.48 11.73 -5.78
C TRP A 132 -24.17 12.23 -4.51
N ASP A 133 -25.19 13.10 -4.65
CA ASP A 133 -25.95 13.62 -3.51
C ASP A 133 -26.66 12.50 -2.74
N GLU A 134 -27.38 11.60 -3.44
CA GLU A 134 -28.05 10.47 -2.80
C GLU A 134 -27.04 9.56 -2.07
N ALA A 135 -25.92 9.24 -2.71
CA ALA A 135 -24.90 8.37 -2.14
C ALA A 135 -24.25 8.97 -0.89
N LEU A 136 -23.91 10.26 -0.94
CA LEU A 136 -23.29 10.97 0.18
C LEU A 136 -24.26 11.20 1.34
N ASP A 137 -25.52 11.56 1.05
CA ASP A 137 -26.57 11.70 2.08
C ASP A 137 -26.82 10.38 2.81
N ARG A 138 -26.87 9.26 2.08
CA ARG A 138 -27.02 7.93 2.68
C ARG A 138 -25.82 7.54 3.54
N ALA A 139 -24.61 7.80 3.08
CA ALA A 139 -23.40 7.54 3.87
C ALA A 139 -23.40 8.38 5.16
N ALA A 140 -23.68 9.68 5.06
CA ALA A 140 -23.76 10.58 6.20
C ALA A 140 -24.85 10.16 7.19
N ALA A 141 -26.07 9.86 6.71
CA ALA A 141 -27.16 9.38 7.54
C ALA A 141 -26.81 8.08 8.28
N GLY A 142 -26.14 7.13 7.60
CA GLY A 142 -25.67 5.89 8.21
C GLY A 142 -24.64 6.14 9.32
N PHE A 143 -23.66 7.01 9.09
CA PHE A 143 -22.66 7.36 10.11
C PHE A 143 -23.29 8.05 11.32
N LEU A 144 -24.19 9.00 11.10
CA LEU A 144 -24.90 9.72 12.17
C LEU A 144 -25.78 8.78 12.98
N ALA A 145 -26.51 7.87 12.34
CA ALA A 145 -27.35 6.89 13.02
C ALA A 145 -26.52 5.92 13.88
N ALA A 146 -25.44 5.37 13.33
CA ALA A 146 -24.55 4.46 14.07
C ALA A 146 -23.93 5.17 15.29
N ARG A 147 -23.53 6.44 15.12
CA ARG A 147 -22.98 7.25 16.19
C ARG A 147 -24.02 7.58 17.27
N ALA A 148 -25.25 7.87 16.89
CA ALA A 148 -26.33 8.14 17.84
C ALA A 148 -26.65 6.91 18.69
N ASP A 149 -26.58 5.72 18.11
CA ASP A 149 -26.89 4.45 18.77
C ASP A 149 -25.74 3.94 19.68
N ARG A 150 -24.49 3.99 19.21
CA ARG A 150 -23.34 3.34 19.87
C ARG A 150 -22.14 4.25 20.15
N GLY A 151 -22.28 5.56 19.96
CA GLY A 151 -21.19 6.52 20.15
C GLY A 151 -20.22 6.60 18.96
N PRO A 152 -19.19 7.46 19.03
CA PRO A 152 -18.34 7.79 17.88
C PRO A 152 -17.56 6.58 17.33
N ASP A 153 -17.11 5.67 18.19
CA ASP A 153 -16.34 4.48 17.80
C ASP A 153 -17.18 3.38 17.13
N ALA A 154 -18.50 3.60 16.96
CA ALA A 154 -19.36 2.75 16.15
C ALA A 154 -19.08 2.86 14.63
N VAL A 155 -18.33 3.88 14.22
CA VAL A 155 -17.90 4.10 12.85
C VAL A 155 -16.40 3.87 12.76
N ALA A 156 -15.96 3.15 11.73
CA ALA A 156 -14.55 2.90 11.46
C ALA A 156 -14.17 3.31 10.04
N VAL A 157 -12.92 3.73 9.86
CA VAL A 157 -12.34 4.05 8.55
C VAL A 157 -11.24 3.04 8.23
N PHE A 158 -11.34 2.40 7.06
CA PHE A 158 -10.34 1.45 6.60
C PHE A 158 -9.74 1.90 5.27
N GLY A 159 -8.49 2.36 5.30
CA GLY A 159 -7.75 2.83 4.13
C GLY A 159 -6.93 1.74 3.45
N GLY A 160 -6.02 2.17 2.57
CA GLY A 160 -5.09 1.27 1.87
C GLY A 160 -3.73 1.90 1.62
N GLY A 161 -2.69 1.07 1.58
CA GLY A 161 -1.30 1.47 1.30
C GLY A 161 -1.05 1.89 -0.14
N GLY A 162 -2.01 1.68 -1.05
CA GLY A 162 -1.98 2.21 -2.42
C GLY A 162 -2.54 3.62 -2.55
N LEU A 163 -2.95 4.26 -1.44
CA LEU A 163 -3.37 5.65 -1.43
C LEU A 163 -2.14 6.57 -1.41
N THR A 164 -2.30 7.78 -1.93
CA THR A 164 -1.29 8.82 -1.76
C THR A 164 -1.23 9.29 -0.30
N ASN A 165 -0.12 9.92 0.09
CA ASN A 165 0.06 10.42 1.45
C ASN A 165 -1.01 11.46 1.83
N GLU A 166 -1.45 12.28 0.88
CA GLU A 166 -2.50 13.28 1.07
C GLU A 166 -3.85 12.60 1.36
N LYS A 167 -4.19 11.54 0.61
CA LYS A 167 -5.43 10.78 0.84
C LYS A 167 -5.38 10.04 2.17
N ALA A 168 -4.23 9.45 2.53
CA ALA A 168 -4.05 8.81 3.83
C ALA A 168 -4.20 9.83 4.97
N TYR A 169 -3.59 11.01 4.84
CA TYR A 169 -3.75 12.11 5.79
C TYR A 169 -5.20 12.58 5.89
N LEU A 170 -5.89 12.76 4.77
CA LEU A 170 -7.30 13.18 4.75
C LEU A 170 -8.21 12.15 5.42
N LEU A 171 -7.99 10.84 5.21
CA LEU A 171 -8.71 9.79 5.94
C LEU A 171 -8.45 9.87 7.45
N GLY A 172 -7.18 10.06 7.84
CA GLY A 172 -6.77 10.32 9.22
C GLY A 172 -7.53 11.47 9.86
N LYS A 173 -7.48 12.63 9.18
CA LYS A 173 -8.15 13.85 9.62
C LYS A 173 -9.66 13.65 9.69
N PHE A 174 -10.27 13.09 8.65
CA PHE A 174 -11.71 12.84 8.60
C PHE A 174 -12.18 11.94 9.76
N ALA A 175 -11.47 10.84 10.01
CA ALA A 175 -11.77 9.94 11.13
C ALA A 175 -11.69 10.66 12.49
N ARG A 176 -10.60 11.40 12.74
CA ARG A 176 -10.35 12.00 14.05
C ARG A 176 -11.13 13.28 14.31
N THR A 177 -11.36 14.12 13.30
CA THR A 177 -11.95 15.45 13.50
C THR A 177 -13.41 15.52 13.11
N VAL A 178 -13.86 14.77 12.10
CA VAL A 178 -15.25 14.84 11.61
C VAL A 178 -16.08 13.72 12.23
N LEU A 179 -15.63 12.47 12.06
CA LEU A 179 -16.31 11.31 12.65
C LEU A 179 -16.08 11.18 14.16
N GLN A 180 -14.99 11.79 14.65
CA GLN A 180 -14.55 11.73 16.05
C GLN A 180 -14.32 10.29 16.56
N THR A 181 -14.01 9.37 15.65
CA THR A 181 -13.72 7.96 15.97
C THR A 181 -12.23 7.75 16.16
N SER A 182 -11.86 6.91 17.11
CA SER A 182 -10.49 6.39 17.25
C SER A 182 -10.20 5.27 16.23
N GLN A 183 -11.25 4.67 15.65
CA GLN A 183 -11.20 3.49 14.79
C GLN A 183 -10.80 3.86 13.36
N ILE A 184 -9.49 3.89 13.11
CA ILE A 184 -8.93 4.03 11.78
C ILE A 184 -7.76 3.07 11.57
N ASP A 185 -7.77 2.39 10.44
CA ASP A 185 -6.72 1.45 10.08
C ASP A 185 -6.55 1.34 8.56
N TYR A 186 -5.60 0.51 8.12
CA TYR A 186 -5.39 0.19 6.71
C TYR A 186 -4.77 -1.20 6.54
N ASN A 187 -4.72 -1.68 5.30
CA ASN A 187 -4.19 -3.01 4.98
C ASN A 187 -2.71 -3.24 5.39
N GLY A 188 -1.94 -2.18 5.72
CA GLY A 188 -0.57 -2.32 6.21
C GLY A 188 -0.46 -3.06 7.55
N ARG A 189 -1.53 -3.11 8.35
CA ARG A 189 -1.59 -3.94 9.56
C ARG A 189 -1.29 -5.41 9.26
N PHE A 190 -1.72 -5.91 8.10
CA PHE A 190 -1.52 -7.31 7.71
C PHE A 190 -0.16 -7.57 7.07
N CYS A 191 0.59 -6.51 6.73
CA CYS A 191 1.83 -6.63 5.97
C CYS A 191 3.05 -6.26 6.80
N MET A 192 3.12 -5.02 7.29
CA MET A 192 4.35 -4.46 7.87
C MET A 192 4.28 -4.22 9.38
N SER A 193 3.22 -4.64 10.07
CA SER A 193 3.03 -4.37 11.51
C SER A 193 4.10 -5.03 12.40
N SER A 194 4.47 -6.28 12.12
CA SER A 194 5.54 -6.96 12.85
C SER A 194 6.90 -6.30 12.63
N ALA A 195 7.20 -5.90 11.40
CA ALA A 195 8.43 -5.19 11.05
C ALA A 195 8.51 -3.83 11.75
N ALA A 196 7.43 -3.05 11.72
CA ALA A 196 7.32 -1.79 12.45
C ALA A 196 7.56 -1.97 13.95
N ALA A 197 6.91 -2.96 14.57
CA ALA A 197 7.09 -3.23 15.99
C ALA A 197 8.51 -3.71 16.35
N GLY A 198 9.18 -4.44 15.45
CA GLY A 198 10.57 -4.85 15.61
C GLY A 198 11.53 -3.66 15.51
N ALA A 199 11.43 -2.89 14.43
CA ALA A 199 12.27 -1.72 14.16
C ALA A 199 12.13 -0.64 15.25
N MET A 200 10.91 -0.39 15.74
CA MET A 200 10.68 0.55 16.84
C MET A 200 11.39 0.12 18.12
N ARG A 201 11.41 -1.18 18.44
CA ARG A 201 12.08 -1.69 19.64
C ARG A 201 13.60 -1.70 19.51
N ALA A 202 14.10 -1.99 18.32
CA ALA A 202 15.55 -2.12 18.07
C ALA A 202 16.22 -0.76 17.85
N PHE A 203 15.57 0.14 17.10
CA PHE A 203 16.17 1.36 16.56
C PHE A 203 15.39 2.64 16.87
N GLY A 204 14.19 2.53 17.45
CA GLY A 204 13.32 3.70 17.67
C GLY A 204 12.76 4.30 16.37
N LEU A 205 12.83 3.56 15.26
CA LEU A 205 12.34 3.95 13.95
C LEU A 205 11.17 3.07 13.54
N ASP A 206 10.15 3.68 12.92
CA ASP A 206 9.03 2.93 12.33
C ASP A 206 9.46 2.22 11.04
N ARG A 207 8.51 1.69 10.30
CA ARG A 207 8.67 1.07 8.98
C ARG A 207 9.50 1.93 8.01
N GLY A 208 10.44 1.28 7.34
CA GLY A 208 11.28 1.87 6.31
C GLY A 208 12.50 1.00 6.08
N LEU A 209 13.22 1.25 5.00
CA LEU A 209 14.59 0.74 4.88
C LEU A 209 15.48 1.59 5.80
N PRO A 210 16.26 0.99 6.72
CA PRO A 210 17.17 1.74 7.58
C PRO A 210 18.42 2.24 6.84
N PHE A 211 18.52 1.98 5.53
CA PHE A 211 19.60 2.37 4.64
C PHE A 211 19.04 2.75 3.25
N PRO A 212 19.74 3.60 2.47
CA PRO A 212 19.33 3.92 1.10
C PRO A 212 19.52 2.74 0.16
N LEU A 213 18.64 2.60 -0.83
CA LEU A 213 18.67 1.47 -1.77
C LEU A 213 19.99 1.35 -2.56
N SER A 214 20.72 2.45 -2.72
CA SER A 214 22.05 2.48 -3.36
C SER A 214 23.07 1.56 -2.70
N ASP A 215 22.95 1.34 -1.39
CA ASP A 215 23.91 0.53 -0.63
C ASP A 215 23.89 -0.94 -1.05
N LEU A 216 22.83 -1.39 -1.74
CA LEU A 216 22.78 -2.74 -2.30
C LEU A 216 23.82 -2.97 -3.40
N ALA A 217 24.25 -1.93 -4.12
CA ALA A 217 25.23 -2.06 -5.19
C ALA A 217 26.64 -2.37 -4.65
N ASP A 218 26.93 -1.86 -3.46
CA ASP A 218 28.23 -2.01 -2.78
C ASP A 218 28.23 -3.17 -1.77
N ALA A 219 27.10 -3.88 -1.61
CA ALA A 219 26.97 -4.95 -0.64
C ALA A 219 27.78 -6.18 -1.06
N ASP A 220 28.73 -6.60 -0.21
CA ASP A 220 29.46 -7.86 -0.39
C ASP A 220 28.56 -9.09 -0.18
N CYS A 221 27.45 -8.95 0.56
CA CYS A 221 26.53 -10.03 0.89
C CYS A 221 25.09 -9.52 1.12
N VAL A 222 24.09 -10.28 0.67
CA VAL A 222 22.66 -10.05 0.91
C VAL A 222 22.06 -11.33 1.52
N VAL A 223 21.35 -11.18 2.65
CA VAL A 223 20.77 -12.29 3.44
C VAL A 223 19.24 -12.23 3.39
#